data_AF-A0A2E2EEI8-F1
#
_entry.id   AF-A0A2E2EEI8-F1
#
_cell.length_a   1.000
_cell.length_b   1.000
_cell.length_c   1.000
_cell.angle_alpha   90.00
_cell.angle_beta   90.00
_cell.angle_gamma   90.00
#
_symmetry.space_group_name_H-M   'P 1'
#
loop_
_entity.id
_entity.type
_entity.pdbx_description
1 polymer ?
#
loop_
_entity_poly.entity_id
_entity_poly.type
_entity_poly.pdbx_seq_one_letter_code
_entity_poly.pdbx_strand_id
1 'polypeptide(L)'
;YAFAKVVDKGLVTAGTPDIPIIPDELNTQVGNDGYYLDSDEIALGRCLPDNPLLTGTSYVYAPSTVFTTFESTQVIDSLTYYYRGPYRPLNQEEWQISEEAIKGNYGVFGGVYDDNLNGKVDDYELEYGYLARLFPLYTKFDLLKNTEYMGSAIADAEKVLTTMNSNGESLWMDGCNKRANTVHEITGEHIGSCSVTATIEIIAEDSDGDITVVDITDEVKLQLVKPSALQTEQNNDILFSSFQQCSSSAQCGSDSCCVNKRCWSKSLVSQCVDDLPSYGSQPTGELCTSDYQCSSLCCNKASGRCAPHDTISSQPSYCSKPTGQSCVAKEWCAKHPVTTCAIVKTGTDPYGGVTCAKRCVTVAVFGECSAADGSGVGVCTPPCQPADVVFNPSDPNRCNEAITFDQLVDLANNPTCE
;
A
#
# COMPACT_ATOMS: atom_id res chain seq x y z
N TYR A 1 17.11 0.14 22.14
CA TYR A 1 15.89 -0.16 21.38
C TYR A 1 15.19 1.16 21.25
N ALA A 2 15.09 1.68 20.03
CA ALA A 2 14.50 2.98 19.75
C ALA A 2 13.51 2.76 18.60
N PHE A 3 12.23 2.57 18.91
CA PHE A 3 11.20 2.54 17.89
C PHE A 3 10.81 3.97 17.52
N ALA A 4 10.75 4.24 16.22
CA ALA A 4 10.12 5.42 15.63
C ALA A 4 9.58 5.03 14.25
N LYS A 5 8.40 5.56 13.90
CA LYS A 5 7.76 5.27 12.61
C LYS A 5 7.34 6.57 11.94
N VAL A 6 7.88 6.83 10.76
CA VAL A 6 7.57 8.00 9.95
C VAL A 6 7.05 7.52 8.60
N VAL A 7 6.19 8.31 7.96
CA VAL A 7 5.78 8.09 6.57
C VAL A 7 5.82 9.42 5.80
N ASP A 8 5.90 9.32 4.47
CA ASP A 8 5.73 10.47 3.58
C ASP A 8 4.34 11.09 3.72
N LYS A 9 4.29 12.41 3.51
CA LYS A 9 3.09 13.21 3.54
C LYS A 9 3.19 14.29 2.46
N GLY A 10 2.09 14.48 1.73
CA GLY A 10 1.86 15.56 0.78
C GLY A 10 1.18 16.76 1.45
N LEU A 11 0.45 17.54 0.65
CA LEU A 11 -0.41 18.59 1.20
C LEU A 11 -1.53 18.00 2.07
N VAL A 12 -1.98 18.78 3.06
CA VAL A 12 -3.01 18.33 4.01
C VAL A 12 -4.32 19.03 3.69
N THR A 13 -5.36 18.27 3.37
CA THR A 13 -6.69 18.81 3.10
C THR A 13 -7.33 19.27 4.40
N ALA A 14 -7.83 20.50 4.43
CA ALA A 14 -8.54 21.06 5.58
C ALA A 14 -9.86 20.33 5.81
N GLY A 15 -10.07 19.85 7.03
CA GLY A 15 -11.25 19.03 7.36
C GLY A 15 -11.48 18.83 8.84
N THR A 16 -12.31 17.84 9.18
CA THR A 16 -12.47 17.39 10.56
C THR A 16 -12.59 15.86 10.54
N PRO A 17 -11.47 15.11 10.62
CA PRO A 17 -10.09 15.58 10.79
C PRO A 17 -9.47 16.14 9.50
N ASP A 18 -8.34 16.83 9.64
CA ASP A 18 -7.45 17.15 8.51
C ASP A 18 -6.89 15.85 7.90
N ILE A 19 -6.82 15.78 6.57
CA ILE A 19 -6.44 14.55 5.85
C ILE A 19 -5.16 14.79 5.04
N PRO A 20 -4.02 14.19 5.42
CA PRO A 20 -2.81 14.26 4.62
C PRO A 20 -2.93 13.44 3.34
N ILE A 21 -2.50 14.01 2.21
CA ILE A 21 -2.30 13.25 0.98
C ILE A 21 -1.07 12.37 1.14
N ILE A 22 -1.12 11.15 0.62
CA ILE A 22 0.04 10.26 0.53
C ILE A 22 0.60 10.45 -0.87
N PRO A 23 1.86 10.89 -1.03
CA PRO A 23 2.44 11.07 -2.36
C PRO A 23 2.59 9.75 -3.10
N ASP A 24 2.12 9.73 -4.34
CA ASP A 24 2.18 8.62 -5.29
C ASP A 24 2.76 9.03 -6.64
N GLU A 25 2.92 10.34 -6.88
CA GLU A 25 3.46 10.89 -8.11
C GLU A 25 4.90 11.37 -7.98
N LEU A 26 5.66 11.13 -9.04
CA LEU A 26 7.01 11.68 -9.21
C LEU A 26 6.94 13.19 -9.46
N ASN A 27 7.96 13.92 -9.05
CA ASN A 27 8.21 15.29 -9.47
C ASN A 27 8.76 15.35 -10.91
N THR A 28 8.04 14.73 -11.83
CA THR A 28 8.26 14.75 -13.28
C THR A 28 6.96 15.16 -13.96
N GLN A 29 7.09 15.75 -15.14
CA GLN A 29 5.98 16.01 -16.03
C GLN A 29 5.37 14.68 -16.50
N VAL A 30 4.05 14.56 -16.39
CA VAL A 30 3.28 13.39 -16.86
C VAL A 30 2.55 13.72 -18.17
N GLY A 31 1.94 14.90 -18.27
CA GLY A 31 1.25 15.40 -19.46
C GLY A 31 2.19 15.96 -20.54
N ASN A 32 1.64 16.48 -21.63
CA ASN A 32 2.45 17.07 -22.72
C ASN A 32 2.66 18.58 -22.59
N ASP A 33 1.95 19.25 -21.68
CA ASP A 33 1.87 20.70 -21.63
C ASP A 33 2.94 21.35 -20.72
N GLY A 34 3.61 20.57 -19.87
CA GLY A 34 4.69 21.02 -18.99
C GLY A 34 4.42 20.61 -17.53
N TYR A 35 5.47 20.57 -16.70
CA TYR A 35 5.39 20.09 -15.31
C TYR A 35 4.33 20.83 -14.48
N TYR A 36 4.26 22.16 -14.59
CA TYR A 36 3.30 23.00 -13.86
C TYR A 36 1.92 23.10 -14.53
N LEU A 37 1.73 22.43 -15.66
CA LEU A 37 0.47 22.42 -16.42
C LEU A 37 -0.24 21.07 -16.34
N ASP A 38 0.32 20.10 -15.60
CA ASP A 38 -0.36 18.87 -15.22
C ASP A 38 -1.60 19.17 -14.35
N SER A 39 -2.58 18.27 -14.34
CA SER A 39 -3.81 18.44 -13.58
C SER A 39 -3.55 18.52 -12.07
N ASP A 40 -4.49 19.15 -11.34
CA ASP A 40 -4.40 19.23 -9.88
C ASP A 40 -4.37 17.84 -9.22
N GLU A 41 -5.05 16.84 -9.80
CA GLU A 41 -4.98 15.43 -9.37
C GLU A 41 -3.53 14.90 -9.36
N ILE A 42 -2.79 15.11 -10.46
CA ILE A 42 -1.39 14.69 -10.57
C ILE A 42 -0.50 15.55 -9.67
N ALA A 43 -0.70 16.88 -9.68
CA ALA A 43 0.13 17.80 -8.92
C ALA A 43 -0.02 17.62 -7.39
N LEU A 44 -1.21 17.26 -6.90
CA LEU A 44 -1.46 16.94 -5.50
C LEU A 44 -0.81 15.62 -5.05
N GLY A 45 -0.67 14.65 -5.96
CA GLY A 45 0.03 13.39 -5.71
C GLY A 45 1.55 13.53 -5.60
N ARG A 46 2.12 14.69 -5.96
CA ARG A 46 3.57 14.88 -5.98
C ARG A 46 4.17 15.01 -4.60
N CYS A 47 5.38 14.49 -4.49
CA CYS A 47 6.23 14.63 -3.31
C CYS A 47 6.54 16.09 -2.94
N LEU A 48 6.42 16.40 -1.65
CA LEU A 48 6.98 17.62 -1.07
C LEU A 48 8.52 17.54 -0.97
N PRO A 49 9.23 18.69 -0.93
CA PRO A 49 10.69 18.70 -0.78
C PRO A 49 11.13 18.08 0.55
N ASP A 50 12.06 17.12 0.50
CA ASP A 50 12.60 16.46 1.70
C ASP A 50 13.35 17.46 2.61
N ASN A 51 13.92 18.51 2.03
CA ASN A 51 14.58 19.62 2.72
C ASN A 51 13.98 20.98 2.31
N PRO A 52 12.91 21.43 2.98
CA PRO A 52 12.23 22.69 2.64
C PRO A 52 13.02 23.94 3.06
N LEU A 53 14.09 23.81 3.85
CA LEU A 53 14.93 24.96 4.21
C LEU A 53 15.69 25.53 3.01
N LEU A 54 15.93 24.72 1.97
CA LEU A 54 16.64 25.11 0.76
C LEU A 54 15.87 26.18 -0.05
N THR A 55 14.54 26.22 0.10
CA THR A 55 13.63 27.19 -0.53
C THR A 55 13.14 28.25 0.48
N GLY A 56 13.82 28.39 1.62
CA GLY A 56 13.39 29.29 2.69
C GLY A 56 12.02 28.91 3.28
N THR A 57 11.70 27.61 3.33
CA THR A 57 10.41 27.02 3.75
C THR A 57 9.23 27.25 2.80
N SER A 58 9.45 27.87 1.65
CA SER A 58 8.40 28.00 0.64
C SER A 58 8.26 26.74 -0.21
N TYR A 59 7.03 26.42 -0.61
CA TYR A 59 6.73 25.34 -1.55
C TYR A 59 5.93 25.89 -2.73
N VAL A 60 6.49 25.75 -3.92
CA VAL A 60 5.87 26.20 -5.18
C VAL A 60 5.07 25.04 -5.76
N TYR A 61 3.75 25.06 -5.56
CA TYR A 61 2.83 24.09 -6.15
C TYR A 61 2.65 24.36 -7.66
N ALA A 62 2.43 25.63 -8.00
CA ALA A 62 2.33 26.13 -9.37
C ALA A 62 2.86 27.58 -9.45
N PRO A 63 3.14 28.14 -10.65
CA PRO A 63 3.70 29.50 -10.79
C PRO A 63 2.91 30.61 -10.08
N SER A 64 1.59 30.44 -9.94
CA SER A 64 0.70 31.37 -9.24
C SER A 64 0.27 30.90 -7.84
N THR A 65 0.67 29.69 -7.43
CA THR A 65 0.19 29.04 -6.20
C THR A 65 1.40 28.62 -5.38
N VAL A 66 1.74 29.44 -4.38
CA VAL A 66 2.93 29.25 -3.53
C VAL A 66 2.52 29.22 -2.08
N PHE A 67 2.93 28.16 -1.38
CA PHE A 67 2.88 28.05 0.07
C PHE A 67 4.10 28.75 0.63
N THR A 68 3.93 29.83 1.38
CA THR A 68 5.04 30.71 1.77
C THR A 68 5.89 30.18 2.91
N THR A 69 5.33 29.33 3.76
CA THR A 69 5.94 28.71 4.94
C THR A 69 5.08 27.54 5.40
N PHE A 70 5.56 26.74 6.36
CA PHE A 70 4.72 25.79 7.09
C PHE A 70 3.45 26.45 7.64
N GLU A 71 2.34 25.70 7.68
CA GLU A 71 0.97 26.16 7.97
C GLU A 71 0.35 27.18 7.02
N SER A 72 1.07 27.63 5.98
CA SER A 72 0.42 28.41 4.94
C SER A 72 -0.65 27.58 4.22
N THR A 73 -1.67 28.28 3.73
CA THR A 73 -2.82 27.66 3.07
C THR A 73 -2.98 28.16 1.65
N GLN A 74 -3.49 27.30 0.78
CA GLN A 74 -3.94 27.66 -0.57
C GLN A 74 -5.26 26.96 -0.87
N VAL A 75 -6.05 27.57 -1.75
CA VAL A 75 -7.27 26.96 -2.28
C VAL A 75 -6.97 26.37 -3.66
N ILE A 76 -7.16 25.06 -3.79
CA ILE A 76 -6.94 24.27 -5.01
C ILE A 76 -8.23 23.47 -5.23
N ASP A 77 -8.83 23.54 -6.41
CA ASP A 77 -10.10 22.88 -6.73
C ASP A 77 -11.22 23.04 -5.67
N SER A 78 -11.38 24.27 -5.15
CA SER A 78 -12.36 24.63 -4.10
C SER A 78 -12.13 23.99 -2.72
N LEU A 79 -11.03 23.26 -2.53
CA LEU A 79 -10.59 22.73 -1.24
C LEU A 79 -9.43 23.56 -0.69
N THR A 80 -9.37 23.70 0.62
CA THR A 80 -8.24 24.37 1.29
C THR A 80 -7.20 23.32 1.68
N TYR A 81 -5.94 23.58 1.36
CA TYR A 81 -4.81 22.72 1.70
C TYR A 81 -3.84 23.47 2.61
N TYR A 82 -3.26 22.75 3.58
CA TYR A 82 -2.17 23.20 4.44
C TYR A 82 -0.85 22.59 3.98
N TYR A 83 0.21 23.39 4.03
CA TYR A 83 1.57 22.89 3.90
C TYR A 83 2.17 22.57 5.27
N ARG A 84 2.23 21.29 5.63
CA ARG A 84 2.77 20.80 6.92
C ARG A 84 4.06 20.01 6.77
N GLY A 85 4.80 20.18 5.68
CA GLY A 85 6.05 19.46 5.46
C GLY A 85 5.92 18.02 4.96
N PRO A 86 7.06 17.42 4.58
CA PRO A 86 7.12 16.19 3.78
C PRO A 86 6.88 14.88 4.56
N TYR A 87 6.89 14.92 5.90
CA TYR A 87 6.78 13.72 6.72
C TYR A 87 5.75 13.87 7.82
N ARG A 88 5.15 12.74 8.20
CA ARG A 88 4.35 12.63 9.43
C ARG A 88 4.82 11.47 10.30
N PRO A 89 4.82 11.65 11.63
CA PRO A 89 5.04 10.56 12.57
C PRO A 89 3.80 9.65 12.65
N LEU A 90 4.01 8.38 12.99
CA LEU A 90 2.95 7.41 13.29
C LEU A 90 3.23 6.76 14.63
N ASN A 91 2.18 6.43 15.39
CA ASN A 91 2.27 5.79 16.69
C ASN A 91 3.24 6.50 17.65
N GLN A 92 3.15 7.83 17.74
CA GLN A 92 4.07 8.65 18.55
C GLN A 92 4.16 8.15 20.00
N GLU A 93 3.04 7.69 20.57
CA GLU A 93 2.98 7.13 21.94
C GLU A 93 3.85 5.87 22.12
N GLU A 94 4.15 5.14 21.04
CA GLU A 94 5.03 3.97 21.05
C GLU A 94 6.49 4.33 20.80
N TRP A 95 6.79 5.60 20.46
CA TRP A 95 8.15 6.02 20.19
C TRP A 95 8.99 5.90 21.45
N GLN A 96 10.16 5.28 21.30
CA GLN A 96 11.14 5.17 22.37
C GLN A 96 12.21 6.28 22.26
N ILE A 97 11.88 7.33 21.51
CA ILE A 97 12.65 8.57 21.33
C ILE A 97 11.69 9.72 21.66
N SER A 98 12.13 10.66 22.49
CA SER A 98 11.28 11.75 22.98
C SER A 98 12.02 13.08 22.97
N GLU A 99 11.25 14.17 23.07
CA GLU A 99 11.76 15.53 23.21
C GLU A 99 12.76 15.89 22.09
N GLU A 100 13.85 16.58 22.44
CA GLU A 100 14.85 17.06 21.50
C GLU A 100 15.64 15.96 20.79
N ALA A 101 15.63 14.72 21.31
CA ALA A 101 16.30 13.60 20.65
C ALA A 101 15.64 13.22 19.31
N ILE A 102 14.43 13.71 19.04
CA ILE A 102 13.72 13.46 17.79
C ILE A 102 14.33 14.24 16.62
N LYS A 103 14.94 15.41 16.87
CA LYS A 103 15.50 16.31 15.84
C LYS A 103 17.01 16.55 16.00
N GLY A 104 17.60 17.30 15.07
CA GLY A 104 19.03 17.64 15.11
C GLY A 104 19.89 16.63 14.36
N ASN A 105 21.21 16.61 14.58
CA ASN A 105 22.14 15.84 13.75
C ASN A 105 21.98 14.32 13.83
N TYR A 106 21.49 13.82 14.97
CA TYR A 106 21.34 12.38 15.25
C TYR A 106 19.88 11.97 15.43
N GLY A 107 18.94 12.92 15.30
CA GLY A 107 17.51 12.66 15.44
C GLY A 107 16.90 11.92 14.25
N VAL A 108 15.66 11.47 14.42
CA VAL A 108 14.81 10.91 13.36
C VAL A 108 14.66 11.92 12.22
N PHE A 109 14.44 13.18 12.57
CA PHE A 109 14.36 14.29 11.63
C PHE A 109 15.62 15.14 11.66
N GLY A 110 15.99 15.73 10.53
CA GLY A 110 16.99 16.80 10.50
C GLY A 110 16.48 18.04 11.23
N GLY A 111 15.18 18.31 11.15
CA GLY A 111 14.50 19.33 11.92
C GLY A 111 12.99 19.19 11.90
N VAL A 112 12.36 19.96 12.77
CA VAL A 112 10.92 20.06 12.94
C VAL A 112 10.61 21.55 13.03
N TYR A 113 9.56 22.02 12.34
CA TYR A 113 9.15 23.42 12.44
C TYR A 113 8.57 23.68 13.83
N ASP A 114 9.18 24.65 14.53
CA ASP A 114 8.78 25.11 15.85
C ASP A 114 7.82 26.29 15.68
N ASP A 115 6.52 26.03 15.86
CA ASP A 115 5.45 26.98 15.59
C ASP A 115 5.27 28.01 16.72
N ASN A 116 5.65 27.64 17.93
CA ASN A 116 5.47 28.42 19.16
C ASN A 116 6.78 29.10 19.64
N LEU A 117 7.90 28.83 18.95
CA LEU A 117 9.24 29.37 19.15
C LEU A 117 9.83 29.08 20.54
N ASN A 118 9.44 27.98 21.19
CA ASN A 118 9.92 27.61 22.51
C ASN A 118 11.21 26.76 22.48
N GLY A 119 11.65 26.36 21.28
CA GLY A 119 12.85 25.56 21.02
C GLY A 119 12.68 24.07 21.27
N LYS A 120 11.53 23.63 21.79
CA LYS A 120 11.24 22.25 22.14
C LYS A 120 10.54 21.53 20.98
N VAL A 121 10.27 20.24 21.17
CA VAL A 121 9.43 19.44 20.29
C VAL A 121 8.23 18.98 21.09
N ASP A 122 7.04 19.31 20.62
CA ASP A 122 5.78 18.74 21.09
C ASP A 122 5.09 17.87 20.03
N ASP A 123 4.04 17.16 20.44
CA ASP A 123 3.32 16.20 19.60
C ASP A 123 2.68 16.85 18.35
N TYR A 124 2.34 18.13 18.42
CA TYR A 124 1.77 18.88 17.31
C TYR A 124 2.87 19.29 16.32
N GLU A 125 3.99 19.76 16.83
CA GLU A 125 5.13 20.17 16.02
C GLU A 125 5.71 19.01 15.20
N LEU A 126 5.66 17.78 15.71
CA LEU A 126 6.15 16.60 14.98
C LEU A 126 5.47 16.38 13.63
N GLU A 127 4.28 16.92 13.42
CA GLU A 127 3.65 16.94 12.10
C GLU A 127 4.43 17.76 11.07
N TYR A 128 5.38 18.61 11.44
CA TYR A 128 6.19 19.41 10.52
C TYR A 128 7.60 18.87 10.28
N GLY A 129 7.84 17.58 10.53
CA GLY A 129 9.13 16.95 10.34
C GLY A 129 9.66 17.05 8.91
N TYR A 130 10.96 17.34 8.76
CA TYR A 130 11.68 17.32 7.49
C TYR A 130 13.05 16.64 7.64
N LEU A 131 13.69 16.27 6.51
CA LEU A 131 14.94 15.52 6.47
C LEU A 131 14.88 14.21 7.31
N ALA A 132 13.87 13.36 7.10
CA ALA A 132 13.74 12.11 7.84
C ALA A 132 14.88 11.13 7.49
N ARG A 133 15.74 10.84 8.47
CA ARG A 133 16.91 9.96 8.30
C ARG A 133 16.56 8.47 8.23
N LEU A 134 15.29 8.13 8.41
CA LEU A 134 14.78 6.78 8.15
C LEU A 134 14.77 6.48 6.64
N PHE A 135 14.84 7.50 5.78
CA PHE A 135 14.74 7.34 4.32
C PHE A 135 15.96 7.87 3.58
N PRO A 136 16.25 7.35 2.37
CA PRO A 136 17.12 8.03 1.43
C PRO A 136 16.53 9.41 1.10
N LEU A 137 17.30 10.48 1.28
CA LEU A 137 16.84 11.85 1.06
C LEU A 137 17.00 12.34 -0.38
N TYR A 138 17.79 11.64 -1.19
CA TYR A 138 18.10 12.04 -2.57
C TYR A 138 18.12 10.83 -3.49
N THR A 139 17.71 11.02 -4.73
CA THR A 139 17.65 9.96 -5.72
C THR A 139 17.87 10.49 -7.14
N LYS A 140 17.98 9.57 -8.10
CA LYS A 140 18.03 9.85 -9.53
C LYS A 140 17.21 8.82 -10.28
N PHE A 141 16.72 9.21 -11.45
CA PHE A 141 15.92 8.37 -12.33
C PHE A 141 16.42 8.44 -13.76
N ASP A 142 16.25 7.35 -14.51
CA ASP A 142 16.37 7.40 -15.96
C ASP A 142 15.09 8.01 -16.54
N LEU A 143 15.22 9.19 -17.13
CA LEU A 143 14.12 9.95 -17.73
C LEU A 143 14.32 10.08 -19.25
N LEU A 144 13.21 10.27 -19.97
CA LEU A 144 13.24 10.51 -21.40
C LEU A 144 13.64 11.96 -21.71
N LYS A 145 14.19 12.17 -22.90
CA LYS A 145 14.48 13.50 -23.43
C LYS A 145 13.20 14.34 -23.45
N ASN A 146 13.34 15.62 -23.14
CA ASN A 146 12.29 16.63 -23.05
C ASN A 146 11.32 16.44 -21.86
N THR A 147 11.52 15.46 -20.98
CA THR A 147 10.78 15.39 -19.72
C THR A 147 11.23 16.54 -18.80
N GLU A 148 10.27 17.35 -18.35
CA GLU A 148 10.50 18.31 -17.27
C GLU A 148 10.41 17.63 -15.90
N TYR A 149 11.25 18.05 -14.95
CA TYR A 149 11.29 17.50 -13.60
C TYR A 149 11.96 18.46 -12.61
N MET A 150 11.76 18.25 -11.31
CA MET A 150 12.44 19.02 -10.26
C MET A 150 13.77 18.37 -9.89
N GLY A 151 14.89 19.06 -10.13
CA GLY A 151 16.22 18.49 -9.91
C GLY A 151 17.32 19.51 -9.61
N SER A 152 18.47 19.01 -9.16
CA SER A 152 19.67 19.81 -8.90
C SER A 152 20.97 19.05 -9.12
N ALA A 153 22.03 19.77 -9.52
CA ALA A 153 23.35 19.17 -9.74
C ALA A 153 23.99 18.64 -8.46
N ILE A 154 23.62 19.21 -7.30
CA ILE A 154 24.08 18.80 -5.97
C ILE A 154 22.88 18.19 -5.25
N ALA A 155 23.09 17.08 -4.55
CA ALA A 155 22.03 16.34 -3.89
C ALA A 155 21.26 17.21 -2.87
N ASP A 156 21.97 17.83 -1.94
CA ASP A 156 21.44 18.74 -0.91
C ASP A 156 21.45 20.21 -1.38
N ALA A 157 20.90 20.45 -2.57
CA ALA A 157 20.66 21.80 -3.08
C ALA A 157 19.20 21.93 -3.51
N GLU A 158 18.74 23.18 -3.58
CA GLU A 158 17.40 23.54 -4.05
C GLU A 158 17.11 22.84 -5.38
N LYS A 159 15.97 22.16 -5.45
CA LYS A 159 15.50 21.51 -6.67
C LYS A 159 14.75 22.55 -7.50
N VAL A 160 15.16 22.69 -8.75
CA VAL A 160 14.56 23.65 -9.69
C VAL A 160 14.04 22.92 -10.92
N LEU A 161 13.04 23.50 -11.57
CA LEU A 161 12.48 22.95 -12.80
C LEU A 161 13.57 22.84 -13.85
N THR A 162 13.78 21.62 -14.34
CA THR A 162 14.81 21.26 -15.31
C THR A 162 14.20 20.40 -16.40
N THR A 163 14.71 20.52 -17.63
CA THR A 163 14.29 19.67 -18.76
C THR A 163 15.42 18.72 -19.16
N MET A 164 15.09 17.44 -19.38
CA MET A 164 16.05 16.44 -19.86
C MET A 164 16.54 16.77 -21.28
N ASN A 165 17.84 17.00 -21.45
CA ASN A 165 18.44 17.29 -22.76
C ASN A 165 18.59 16.04 -23.65
N SER A 166 18.64 14.86 -23.05
CA SER A 166 18.74 13.54 -23.70
C SER A 166 18.11 12.48 -22.80
N ASN A 167 17.82 11.29 -23.34
CA ASN A 167 17.44 10.15 -22.50
C ASN A 167 18.61 9.79 -21.58
N GLY A 168 18.33 9.48 -20.31
CA GLY A 168 19.33 9.01 -19.36
C GLY A 168 19.06 9.48 -17.94
N GLU A 169 20.08 9.41 -17.11
CA GLU A 169 19.99 9.71 -15.69
C GLU A 169 19.70 11.21 -15.44
N SER A 170 18.72 11.48 -14.58
CA SER A 170 18.34 12.80 -14.11
C SER A 170 19.43 13.43 -13.23
N LEU A 171 19.31 14.74 -13.03
CA LEU A 171 19.94 15.39 -11.87
C LEU A 171 19.34 14.84 -10.55
N TRP A 172 19.94 15.20 -9.41
CA TRP A 172 19.45 14.76 -8.11
C TRP A 172 18.05 15.30 -7.86
N MET A 173 17.11 14.40 -7.60
CA MET A 173 15.75 14.67 -7.16
C MET A 173 15.64 14.34 -5.67
N ASP A 174 14.59 14.83 -5.01
CA ASP A 174 14.33 14.46 -3.62
C ASP A 174 14.02 12.96 -3.50
N GLY A 175 14.44 12.35 -2.41
CA GLY A 175 14.31 10.92 -2.15
C GLY A 175 12.87 10.45 -2.12
N CYS A 176 11.93 11.33 -1.76
CA CYS A 176 10.49 11.06 -1.85
C CYS A 176 10.08 10.55 -3.24
N ASN A 177 10.72 11.01 -4.32
CA ASN A 177 10.41 10.54 -5.67
C ASN A 177 10.66 9.02 -5.82
N LYS A 178 11.71 8.49 -5.18
CA LYS A 178 11.97 7.04 -5.14
C LYS A 178 10.92 6.31 -4.33
N ARG A 179 10.40 6.98 -3.32
CA ARG A 179 9.43 6.48 -2.38
C ARG A 179 8.04 6.35 -3.02
N ALA A 180 7.53 7.42 -3.60
CA ALA A 180 6.31 7.43 -4.42
C ALA A 180 6.34 6.37 -5.54
N ASN A 181 7.45 6.26 -6.29
CA ASN A 181 7.59 5.31 -7.41
C ASN A 181 7.95 3.86 -7.01
N THR A 182 7.86 3.51 -5.72
CA THR A 182 8.06 2.12 -5.26
C THR A 182 6.89 1.58 -4.47
N VAL A 183 5.78 2.34 -4.43
CA VAL A 183 4.51 1.85 -3.91
C VAL A 183 4.02 0.73 -4.82
N HIS A 184 3.94 -0.49 -4.28
CA HIS A 184 3.49 -1.66 -5.01
C HIS A 184 1.97 -1.61 -5.18
N GLU A 185 1.49 -1.53 -6.42
CA GLU A 185 0.08 -1.33 -6.82
C GLU A 185 -0.92 -2.29 -6.15
N ILE A 186 -0.47 -3.47 -5.72
CA ILE A 186 -1.32 -4.51 -5.11
C ILE A 186 -1.22 -4.54 -3.57
N THR A 187 -0.08 -4.16 -3.00
CA THR A 187 0.19 -4.32 -1.56
C THR A 187 0.25 -2.99 -0.79
N GLY A 188 0.31 -1.85 -1.50
CA GLY A 188 0.55 -0.53 -0.89
C GLY A 188 1.94 -0.39 -0.25
N GLU A 189 2.78 -1.43 -0.35
CA GLU A 189 4.08 -1.47 0.29
C GLU A 189 5.09 -0.63 -0.47
N HIS A 190 5.98 0.00 0.28
CA HIS A 190 6.85 1.06 -0.19
C HIS A 190 8.24 0.90 0.48
N ILE A 191 9.32 1.30 -0.22
CA ILE A 191 10.69 1.29 0.34
C ILE A 191 10.82 2.10 1.66
N GLY A 192 9.94 3.05 1.93
CA GLY A 192 9.97 3.90 3.11
C GLY A 192 9.09 3.41 4.26
N SER A 193 9.14 2.11 4.56
CA SER A 193 8.91 1.64 5.93
C SER A 193 10.24 1.17 6.52
N CYS A 194 11.15 2.11 6.79
CA CYS A 194 12.39 1.78 7.50
C CYS A 194 12.12 1.80 9.01
N SER A 195 12.11 0.62 9.62
CA SER A 195 12.29 0.49 11.07
C SER A 195 13.80 0.53 11.34
N VAL A 196 14.29 1.60 11.97
CA VAL A 196 15.70 1.67 12.39
C VAL A 196 15.83 1.12 13.81
N THR A 197 16.60 0.07 13.97
CA THR A 197 17.08 -0.37 15.30
C THR A 197 18.37 0.38 15.59
N ALA A 198 18.33 1.36 16.49
CA ALA A 198 19.50 2.17 16.84
C ALA A 198 20.51 1.41 17.74
N THR A 199 21.80 1.75 17.59
CA THR A 199 22.87 1.42 18.54
C THR A 199 22.64 2.16 19.86
N ILE A 200 22.76 1.44 20.98
CA ILE A 200 22.82 2.04 22.31
C ILE A 200 24.30 2.19 22.68
N GLU A 201 24.73 3.41 22.97
CA GLU A 201 26.01 3.67 23.62
C GLU A 201 25.74 3.90 25.11
N ILE A 202 26.39 3.12 25.98
CA ILE A 202 26.33 3.34 27.42
C ILE A 202 27.57 4.13 27.79
N ILE A 203 27.41 5.37 28.26
CA ILE A 203 28.50 6.19 28.77
C ILE A 203 28.40 6.32 30.30
N ALA A 204 29.54 6.32 30.96
CA ALA A 204 29.69 6.61 32.39
C ALA A 204 30.62 7.83 32.55
N GLU A 205 30.11 8.85 33.23
CA GLU A 205 30.89 10.02 33.64
C GLU A 205 31.42 9.76 35.06
N ASP A 206 32.73 9.88 35.25
CA ASP A 206 33.34 9.74 36.57
C ASP A 206 33.23 11.03 37.41
N SER A 207 33.71 10.99 38.65
CA SER A 207 33.65 12.12 39.58
C SER A 207 34.49 13.34 39.17
N ASP A 208 35.36 13.18 38.18
CA ASP A 208 36.21 14.24 37.64
C ASP A 208 35.66 14.82 36.32
N GLY A 209 34.53 14.29 35.83
CA GLY A 209 33.83 14.73 34.61
C GLY A 209 34.32 14.03 33.34
N ASP A 210 35.15 12.99 33.47
CA ASP A 210 35.65 12.24 32.32
C ASP A 210 34.59 11.22 31.87
N ILE A 211 34.22 11.30 30.59
CA ILE A 211 33.24 10.41 29.96
C ILE A 211 33.95 9.16 29.45
N THR A 212 33.53 8.00 29.94
CA THR A 212 34.00 6.68 29.50
C THR A 212 32.88 5.91 28.84
N VAL A 213 33.16 5.31 27.68
CA VAL A 213 32.20 4.44 27.00
C VAL A 213 32.27 3.05 27.61
N VAL A 214 31.18 2.63 28.24
CA VAL A 214 31.05 1.37 29.01
C VAL A 214 30.77 0.20 28.10
N ASP A 215 29.94 0.39 27.07
CA ASP A 215 29.60 -0.64 26.08
C ASP A 215 29.11 0.01 24.77
N ILE A 216 29.45 -0.60 23.63
CA ILE A 216 29.01 -0.20 22.29
C ILE A 216 28.51 -1.46 21.59
N THR A 217 27.28 -1.42 21.09
CA THR A 217 26.78 -2.45 20.20
C THR A 217 27.02 -2.04 18.74
N ASP A 218 28.08 -2.58 18.15
CA ASP A 218 28.56 -2.29 16.78
C ASP A 218 27.74 -3.00 15.69
N GLU A 219 26.84 -3.90 16.07
CA GLU A 219 26.10 -4.74 15.12
C GLU A 219 24.78 -4.10 14.70
N VAL A 220 24.86 -3.11 13.80
CA VAL A 220 23.70 -2.65 13.04
C VAL A 220 23.75 -3.23 11.64
N LYS A 221 22.84 -4.15 11.33
CA LYS A 221 22.51 -4.53 9.94
C LYS A 221 21.38 -3.63 9.44
N LEU A 222 21.72 -2.68 8.58
CA LEU A 222 20.76 -2.04 7.68
C LEU A 222 20.39 -3.04 6.57
N GLN A 223 19.14 -3.49 6.53
CA GLN A 223 18.65 -4.37 5.46
C GLN A 223 17.66 -3.62 4.57
N LEU A 224 18.15 -3.15 3.42
CA LEU A 224 17.32 -2.81 2.27
C LEU A 224 16.97 -4.11 1.55
N VAL A 225 15.70 -4.42 1.34
CA VAL A 225 15.33 -5.60 0.52
C VAL A 225 14.18 -5.30 -0.43
N LYS A 226 14.50 -5.40 -1.72
CA LYS A 226 13.57 -5.65 -2.82
C LYS A 226 13.83 -7.10 -3.27
N PRO A 227 12.83 -8.00 -3.36
CA PRO A 227 13.08 -9.36 -3.85
C PRO A 227 13.39 -9.35 -5.35
N SER A 228 14.37 -10.17 -5.74
CA SER A 228 14.70 -10.48 -7.12
C SER A 228 13.55 -11.23 -7.81
N ALA A 229 13.42 -11.00 -9.10
CA ALA A 229 12.44 -11.65 -9.96
C ALA A 229 12.83 -13.12 -10.23
N LEU A 230 12.60 -14.00 -9.24
CA LEU A 230 12.80 -15.46 -9.31
C LEU A 230 14.28 -15.86 -9.52
N GLN A 231 14.78 -17.02 -9.06
CA GLN A 231 14.21 -18.37 -9.18
C GLN A 231 14.60 -19.25 -7.97
N THR A 232 14.55 -20.58 -8.12
CA THR A 232 14.72 -21.65 -7.11
C THR A 232 15.81 -22.71 -7.38
N GLU A 233 16.22 -23.39 -6.32
CA GLU A 233 16.90 -24.71 -6.20
C GLU A 233 18.33 -24.94 -6.73
N GLN A 234 18.92 -24.09 -7.59
CA GLN A 234 20.29 -24.33 -8.11
C GLN A 234 21.26 -23.14 -8.00
N ASN A 235 20.78 -21.92 -7.72
CA ASN A 235 21.53 -20.76 -7.23
C ASN A 235 20.56 -19.60 -7.01
N ASN A 236 19.78 -19.65 -5.93
CA ASN A 236 18.48 -18.98 -5.91
C ASN A 236 18.07 -18.44 -4.54
N ASP A 237 17.53 -17.23 -4.54
CA ASP A 237 17.54 -16.29 -3.41
C ASP A 237 16.79 -16.79 -2.17
N ILE A 238 17.51 -16.77 -1.04
CA ILE A 238 17.12 -17.30 0.27
C ILE A 238 16.71 -16.12 1.17
N LEU A 239 15.50 -15.60 1.00
CA LEU A 239 14.89 -14.64 1.95
C LEU A 239 13.45 -15.01 2.33
N PHE A 240 12.97 -16.19 1.92
CA PHE A 240 11.58 -16.60 2.11
C PHE A 240 11.27 -17.21 3.50
N SER A 241 12.27 -17.45 4.36
CA SER A 241 12.04 -17.99 5.71
C SER A 241 11.71 -16.93 6.77
N SER A 242 11.73 -15.64 6.42
CA SER A 242 11.34 -14.52 7.30
C SER A 242 9.89 -14.07 7.12
N PHE A 243 9.12 -14.67 6.20
CA PHE A 243 7.65 -14.57 6.18
C PHE A 243 7.02 -15.42 7.29
N GLN A 244 7.52 -15.27 8.53
CA GLN A 244 6.99 -15.94 9.71
C GLN A 244 5.86 -15.11 10.31
N GLN A 245 4.65 -15.61 10.09
CA GLN A 245 3.53 -15.61 11.03
C GLN A 245 3.28 -14.33 11.84
N CYS A 246 2.32 -13.51 11.41
CA CYS A 246 1.80 -12.43 12.24
C CYS A 246 0.83 -12.99 13.32
N SER A 247 0.78 -12.36 14.49
CA SER A 247 -0.21 -12.59 15.56
C SER A 247 -1.16 -11.40 15.75
N SER A 248 -0.83 -10.24 15.17
CA SER A 248 -1.65 -9.02 15.13
C SER A 248 -1.32 -8.21 13.89
N SER A 249 -2.24 -7.37 13.43
CA SER A 249 -2.10 -6.51 12.24
C SER A 249 -1.01 -5.46 12.42
N ALA A 250 -0.62 -5.17 13.66
CA ALA A 250 0.55 -4.35 13.97
C ALA A 250 1.88 -4.96 13.48
N GLN A 251 1.92 -6.28 13.25
CA GLN A 251 3.07 -6.98 12.67
C GLN A 251 3.00 -7.03 11.13
N CYS A 252 1.98 -6.39 10.54
CA CYS A 252 1.76 -6.28 9.11
C CYS A 252 1.93 -4.83 8.64
N GLY A 253 2.14 -4.65 7.33
CA GLY A 253 2.19 -3.32 6.71
C GLY A 253 0.91 -2.52 6.98
N SER A 254 0.99 -1.18 6.93
CA SER A 254 -0.13 -0.27 7.23
C SER A 254 -1.39 -0.52 6.40
N ASP A 255 -1.21 -1.04 5.19
CA ASP A 255 -2.27 -1.43 4.27
C ASP A 255 -2.53 -2.93 4.29
N SER A 256 -2.14 -3.62 5.35
CA SER A 256 -2.29 -5.05 5.50
C SER A 256 -2.79 -5.44 6.90
N CYS A 257 -3.71 -6.39 6.95
CA CYS A 257 -4.26 -6.96 8.16
C CYS A 257 -3.61 -8.30 8.45
N CYS A 258 -3.40 -8.62 9.73
CA CYS A 258 -2.99 -9.97 10.10
C CYS A 258 -4.19 -10.90 10.11
N VAL A 259 -4.26 -11.81 9.14
CA VAL A 259 -5.33 -12.81 9.01
C VAL A 259 -4.71 -14.19 8.79
N ASN A 260 -5.10 -15.17 9.61
CA ASN A 260 -4.55 -16.54 9.59
C ASN A 260 -3.02 -16.60 9.66
N LYS A 261 -2.45 -15.74 10.51
CA LYS A 261 -1.00 -15.58 10.67
C LYS A 261 -0.26 -15.17 9.40
N ARG A 262 -0.91 -14.43 8.50
CA ARG A 262 -0.27 -13.79 7.36
C ARG A 262 -0.79 -12.37 7.21
N CYS A 263 0.04 -11.52 6.64
CA CYS A 263 -0.33 -10.15 6.33
C CYS A 263 -1.03 -10.12 4.97
N TRP A 264 -2.25 -9.59 4.94
CA TRP A 264 -3.09 -9.50 3.76
C TRP A 264 -3.47 -8.06 3.51
N SER A 265 -3.41 -7.60 2.27
CA SER A 265 -3.79 -6.24 1.95
C SER A 265 -5.23 -5.91 2.38
N LYS A 266 -5.47 -4.70 2.90
CA LYS A 266 -6.78 -4.14 3.24
C LYS A 266 -7.71 -4.05 2.02
N SER A 267 -7.16 -4.08 0.80
CA SER A 267 -7.95 -4.18 -0.43
C SER A 267 -8.53 -5.58 -0.67
N LEU A 268 -7.88 -6.62 -0.12
CA LEU A 268 -8.35 -8.00 -0.11
C LEU A 268 -9.18 -8.34 1.15
N VAL A 269 -8.96 -7.60 2.25
CA VAL A 269 -9.62 -7.80 3.54
C VAL A 269 -10.24 -6.49 4.01
N SER A 270 -11.57 -6.41 4.02
CA SER A 270 -12.30 -5.14 4.13
C SER A 270 -12.13 -4.35 5.44
N GLN A 271 -11.44 -4.89 6.46
CA GLN A 271 -11.08 -4.21 7.72
C GLN A 271 -10.06 -5.05 8.54
N CYS A 272 -9.16 -4.38 9.26
CA CYS A 272 -8.21 -5.05 10.18
C CYS A 272 -8.85 -5.34 11.54
N VAL A 273 -8.54 -6.52 12.09
CA VAL A 273 -9.07 -7.02 13.37
C VAL A 273 -8.77 -6.04 14.54
N ASP A 274 -7.68 -5.29 14.46
CA ASP A 274 -7.18 -4.44 15.54
C ASP A 274 -7.69 -2.99 15.49
N ASP A 275 -8.36 -2.56 14.40
CA ASP A 275 -8.88 -1.18 14.20
C ASP A 275 -10.34 -0.99 14.68
N LEU A 276 -10.93 -2.00 15.32
CA LEU A 276 -12.25 -1.91 15.93
C LEU A 276 -12.11 -1.89 17.46
N PRO A 277 -12.96 -1.13 18.19
CA PRO A 277 -12.98 -1.20 19.64
C PRO A 277 -13.16 -2.67 20.03
N SER A 278 -12.20 -3.20 20.79
CA SER A 278 -12.16 -4.55 21.37
C SER A 278 -13.56 -5.11 21.62
N TYR A 279 -14.10 -5.78 20.61
CA TYR A 279 -15.28 -6.62 20.73
C TYR A 279 -14.87 -7.94 20.15
N GLY A 280 -14.07 -8.71 20.90
CA GLY A 280 -14.10 -10.16 20.87
C GLY A 280 -13.19 -10.85 19.86
N SER A 281 -12.17 -11.53 20.39
CA SER A 281 -11.55 -12.69 19.74
C SER A 281 -12.31 -13.96 20.16
N GLN A 282 -13.64 -13.98 20.02
CA GLN A 282 -14.42 -15.11 20.52
C GLN A 282 -14.10 -16.38 19.71
N PRO A 283 -13.86 -17.52 20.38
CA PRO A 283 -13.61 -18.78 19.68
C PRO A 283 -14.85 -19.28 18.95
N THR A 284 -14.63 -20.15 17.96
CA THR A 284 -15.70 -20.87 17.25
C THR A 284 -16.70 -21.47 18.24
N GLY A 285 -17.98 -21.18 18.03
CA GLY A 285 -19.10 -21.62 18.86
C GLY A 285 -19.65 -20.56 19.81
N GLU A 286 -18.95 -19.47 20.08
CA GLU A 286 -19.43 -18.38 20.96
C GLU A 286 -20.45 -17.46 20.30
N LEU A 287 -21.23 -16.72 21.12
CA LEU A 287 -22.31 -15.85 20.66
C LEU A 287 -21.80 -14.54 20.07
N CYS A 288 -22.15 -14.31 18.81
CA CYS A 288 -21.75 -13.12 18.05
C CYS A 288 -22.95 -12.45 17.38
N THR A 289 -22.80 -11.16 17.13
CA THR A 289 -23.72 -10.27 16.41
C THR A 289 -23.06 -9.64 15.18
N SER A 290 -21.73 -9.66 15.14
CA SER A 290 -20.89 -9.13 14.09
C SER A 290 -19.72 -10.07 13.81
N ASP A 291 -19.25 -10.09 12.57
CA ASP A 291 -18.13 -10.91 12.12
C ASP A 291 -16.85 -10.63 12.88
N TYR A 292 -16.64 -9.36 13.20
CA TYR A 292 -15.50 -8.86 13.94
C TYR A 292 -15.48 -9.29 15.42
N GLN A 293 -16.53 -9.96 15.90
CA GLN A 293 -16.56 -10.56 17.25
C GLN A 293 -15.96 -11.95 17.33
N CYS A 294 -15.63 -12.54 16.18
CA CYS A 294 -15.12 -13.89 16.09
C CYS A 294 -13.65 -13.89 15.71
N SER A 295 -12.85 -14.77 16.33
CA SER A 295 -11.44 -14.95 15.96
C SER A 295 -11.25 -15.37 14.50
N SER A 296 -12.28 -15.99 13.91
CA SER A 296 -12.35 -16.43 12.52
C SER A 296 -12.94 -15.39 11.56
N LEU A 297 -13.30 -14.20 12.06
CA LEU A 297 -14.02 -13.16 11.31
C LEU A 297 -15.33 -13.66 10.67
N CYS A 298 -15.91 -14.71 11.27
CA CYS A 298 -17.03 -15.44 10.71
C CYS A 298 -18.10 -15.58 11.79
N CYS A 299 -18.98 -14.58 11.88
CA CYS A 299 -20.21 -14.67 12.63
C CYS A 299 -21.32 -15.15 11.72
N ASN A 300 -21.79 -16.37 11.94
CA ASN A 300 -22.91 -16.88 11.17
C ASN A 300 -24.21 -16.34 11.79
N LYS A 301 -24.86 -15.38 11.12
CA LYS A 301 -26.09 -14.76 11.62
C LYS A 301 -27.27 -15.75 11.69
N ALA A 302 -27.22 -16.86 10.97
CA ALA A 302 -28.25 -17.90 11.05
C ALA A 302 -28.18 -18.69 12.37
N SER A 303 -26.98 -18.86 12.93
CA SER A 303 -26.77 -19.51 14.24
C SER A 303 -26.50 -18.52 15.38
N GLY A 304 -26.24 -17.25 15.07
CA GLY A 304 -25.80 -16.22 16.01
C GLY A 304 -24.47 -16.54 16.69
N ARG A 305 -23.63 -17.36 16.03
CA ARG A 305 -22.40 -17.90 16.63
C ARG A 305 -21.21 -17.84 15.69
N CYS A 306 -20.02 -17.76 16.27
CA CYS A 306 -18.76 -17.82 15.55
C CYS A 306 -18.58 -19.17 14.87
N ALA A 307 -18.30 -19.17 13.58
CA ALA A 307 -18.06 -20.36 12.77
C ALA A 307 -16.59 -20.42 12.30
N PRO A 308 -16.03 -21.60 12.02
CA PRO A 308 -14.63 -21.72 11.63
C PRO A 308 -14.40 -21.17 10.22
N HIS A 309 -13.25 -20.55 10.01
CA HIS A 309 -12.77 -20.14 8.70
C HIS A 309 -11.23 -20.23 8.69
N ASP A 310 -10.69 -21.13 7.87
CA ASP A 310 -9.27 -21.39 7.71
C ASP A 310 -9.01 -21.84 6.27
N THR A 311 -8.31 -21.02 5.50
CA THR A 311 -7.96 -21.29 4.10
C THR A 311 -6.59 -21.93 3.93
N ILE A 312 -5.80 -22.07 5.00
CA ILE A 312 -4.38 -22.43 4.96
C ILE A 312 -4.15 -23.87 5.44
N SER A 313 -5.02 -24.40 6.29
CA SER A 313 -4.99 -25.80 6.68
C SER A 313 -5.03 -26.74 5.46
N SER A 314 -4.37 -27.90 5.59
CA SER A 314 -4.44 -28.99 4.61
C SER A 314 -5.87 -29.50 4.36
N GLN A 315 -6.78 -29.18 5.29
CA GLN A 315 -8.22 -29.28 5.12
C GLN A 315 -8.84 -27.91 5.40
N PRO A 316 -9.01 -27.06 4.36
CA PRO A 316 -9.55 -25.73 4.56
C PRO A 316 -11.00 -25.81 5.02
N SER A 317 -11.34 -24.98 6.01
CA SER A 317 -12.70 -24.83 6.53
C SER A 317 -13.24 -23.47 6.11
N TYR A 318 -14.44 -23.45 5.52
CA TYR A 318 -15.04 -22.22 5.03
C TYR A 318 -16.32 -21.90 5.79
N CYS A 319 -16.41 -20.65 6.23
CA CYS A 319 -17.57 -20.07 6.90
C CYS A 319 -18.90 -20.36 6.16
N SER A 320 -18.86 -20.30 4.82
CA SER A 320 -19.97 -20.64 3.93
C SER A 320 -21.25 -19.85 4.23
N LYS A 321 -21.14 -18.53 4.44
CA LYS A 321 -22.29 -17.68 4.76
C LYS A 321 -23.28 -17.62 3.61
N PRO A 322 -24.59 -17.75 3.89
CA PRO A 322 -25.60 -17.60 2.87
C PRO A 322 -25.66 -16.15 2.36
N THR A 323 -26.20 -15.99 1.16
CA THR A 323 -26.52 -14.70 0.55
C THR A 323 -27.28 -13.78 1.53
N GLY A 324 -26.91 -12.50 1.57
CA GLY A 324 -27.52 -11.47 2.42
C GLY A 324 -26.90 -11.31 3.80
N GLN A 325 -25.92 -12.15 4.19
CA GLN A 325 -25.14 -11.94 5.41
C GLN A 325 -23.92 -11.04 5.15
N SER A 326 -23.42 -10.40 6.20
CA SER A 326 -22.19 -9.64 6.15
C SER A 326 -20.99 -10.53 5.82
N CYS A 327 -20.01 -10.00 5.11
CA CYS A 327 -18.80 -10.69 4.73
C CYS A 327 -17.60 -9.76 4.79
N VAL A 328 -16.44 -10.37 5.00
CA VAL A 328 -15.14 -9.69 4.99
C VAL A 328 -14.46 -9.87 3.62
N ALA A 329 -14.62 -11.04 3.01
CA ALA A 329 -14.16 -11.36 1.66
C ALA A 329 -15.05 -12.44 1.02
N LYS A 330 -14.88 -12.69 -0.28
CA LYS A 330 -15.68 -13.65 -1.07
C LYS A 330 -15.67 -15.06 -0.47
N GLU A 331 -14.53 -15.50 0.06
CA GLU A 331 -14.33 -16.85 0.63
C GLU A 331 -15.16 -17.11 1.90
N TRP A 332 -15.67 -16.05 2.54
CA TRP A 332 -16.60 -16.18 3.67
C TRP A 332 -18.02 -16.48 3.19
N CYS A 333 -18.34 -16.21 1.93
CA CYS A 333 -19.64 -16.52 1.34
C CYS A 333 -19.73 -17.98 0.92
N ALA A 334 -20.95 -18.50 0.83
CA ALA A 334 -21.21 -19.85 0.33
C ALA A 334 -20.77 -19.97 -1.13
N LYS A 335 -20.36 -21.18 -1.53
CA LYS A 335 -20.10 -21.48 -2.94
C LYS A 335 -21.41 -21.69 -3.68
N HIS A 336 -21.49 -21.15 -4.88
CA HIS A 336 -22.61 -21.31 -5.81
C HIS A 336 -22.15 -22.03 -7.07
N PRO A 337 -23.00 -22.87 -7.67
CA PRO A 337 -22.70 -23.45 -8.98
C PRO A 337 -22.75 -22.34 -10.05
N VAL A 338 -21.68 -22.23 -10.82
CA VAL A 338 -21.61 -21.38 -12.01
C VAL A 338 -21.34 -22.28 -13.21
N THR A 339 -22.18 -22.16 -14.23
CA THR A 339 -22.04 -22.92 -15.48
C THR A 339 -21.50 -22.00 -16.57
N THR A 340 -20.27 -22.28 -17.01
CA THR A 340 -19.63 -21.57 -18.11
C THR A 340 -19.67 -22.42 -19.36
N CYS A 341 -20.16 -21.88 -20.48
CA CYS A 341 -20.21 -22.55 -21.77
C CYS A 341 -19.32 -21.83 -22.77
N ALA A 342 -18.55 -22.58 -23.56
CA ALA A 342 -17.75 -22.04 -24.66
C ALA A 342 -17.75 -22.99 -25.87
N ILE A 343 -17.35 -22.46 -27.02
CA ILE A 343 -17.05 -23.27 -28.19
C ILE A 343 -15.64 -23.82 -28.02
N VAL A 344 -15.51 -25.14 -27.94
CA VAL A 344 -14.24 -25.81 -27.64
C VAL A 344 -13.75 -26.62 -28.83
N LYS A 345 -12.45 -26.53 -29.14
CA LYS A 345 -11.78 -27.36 -30.16
C LYS A 345 -11.81 -28.84 -29.76
N THR A 346 -12.32 -29.69 -30.63
CA THR A 346 -12.48 -31.14 -30.40
C THR A 346 -11.48 -32.00 -31.17
N GLY A 347 -10.64 -31.40 -32.01
CA GLY A 347 -9.63 -32.09 -32.82
C GLY A 347 -9.66 -31.64 -34.27
N THR A 348 -9.14 -32.45 -35.18
CA THR A 348 -9.18 -32.21 -36.63
C THR A 348 -9.98 -33.30 -37.35
N ASP A 349 -10.65 -32.93 -38.43
CA ASP A 349 -11.29 -33.88 -39.33
C ASP A 349 -10.25 -34.62 -40.21
N PRO A 350 -10.64 -35.66 -40.97
CA PRO A 350 -9.74 -36.41 -41.83
C PRO A 350 -9.09 -35.60 -42.97
N TYR A 351 -9.55 -34.37 -43.22
CA TYR A 351 -9.04 -33.45 -44.23
C TYR A 351 -8.19 -32.32 -43.62
N GLY A 352 -7.95 -32.36 -42.30
CA GLY A 352 -7.15 -31.37 -41.56
C GLY A 352 -7.94 -30.14 -41.09
N GLY A 353 -9.26 -30.10 -41.27
CA GLY A 353 -10.12 -29.02 -40.78
C GLY A 353 -10.29 -29.08 -39.27
N VAL A 354 -10.26 -27.93 -38.57
CA VAL A 354 -10.51 -27.88 -37.12
C VAL A 354 -11.98 -28.19 -36.83
N THR A 355 -12.21 -29.11 -35.90
CA THR A 355 -13.53 -29.44 -35.37
C THR A 355 -13.71 -28.78 -34.01
N CYS A 356 -14.93 -28.34 -33.71
CA CYS A 356 -15.29 -27.75 -32.43
C CYS A 356 -16.74 -28.08 -32.06
N ALA A 357 -17.06 -27.97 -30.78
CA ALA A 357 -18.41 -28.15 -30.24
C ALA A 357 -18.62 -27.27 -29.02
N LYS A 358 -19.88 -26.91 -28.74
CA LYS A 358 -20.24 -26.28 -27.47
C LYS A 358 -20.01 -27.26 -26.31
N ARG A 359 -19.26 -26.82 -25.31
CA ARG A 359 -19.04 -27.53 -24.05
C ARG A 359 -19.35 -26.59 -22.90
N CYS A 360 -19.89 -27.15 -21.82
CA CYS A 360 -20.19 -26.42 -20.61
C CYS A 360 -19.52 -27.12 -19.43
N VAL A 361 -18.96 -26.32 -18.52
CA VAL A 361 -18.34 -26.78 -17.28
C VAL A 361 -19.06 -26.07 -16.14
N THR A 362 -19.44 -26.84 -15.11
CA THR A 362 -20.04 -26.28 -13.89
C THR A 362 -19.07 -26.44 -12.75
N VAL A 363 -18.73 -25.33 -12.10
CA VAL A 363 -17.85 -25.31 -10.92
C VAL A 363 -18.50 -24.56 -9.78
N ALA A 364 -18.10 -24.91 -8.56
CA ALA A 364 -18.56 -24.23 -7.36
C ALA A 364 -17.57 -23.10 -7.01
N VAL A 365 -17.99 -21.86 -7.24
CA VAL A 365 -17.21 -20.64 -6.95
C VAL A 365 -17.86 -19.87 -5.81
N PHE A 366 -17.07 -19.11 -5.06
CA PHE A 366 -17.57 -18.32 -3.94
C PHE A 366 -18.52 -17.21 -4.38
N GLY A 367 -19.47 -16.85 -3.52
CA GLY A 367 -20.27 -15.64 -3.68
C GLY A 367 -19.42 -14.37 -3.63
N GLU A 368 -19.94 -13.31 -4.22
CA GLU A 368 -19.33 -11.98 -4.22
C GLU A 368 -19.55 -11.29 -2.88
N CYS A 369 -18.51 -10.60 -2.38
CA CYS A 369 -18.61 -9.78 -1.18
C CYS A 369 -18.56 -8.31 -1.59
N SER A 370 -19.73 -7.68 -1.67
CA SER A 370 -19.88 -6.32 -2.22
C SER A 370 -20.52 -5.38 -1.21
N ALA A 371 -20.00 -4.16 -1.12
CA ALA A 371 -20.60 -3.07 -0.36
C ALA A 371 -21.47 -2.23 -1.32
N ALA A 372 -22.72 -1.94 -0.94
CA ALA A 372 -23.68 -1.24 -1.80
C ALA A 372 -23.29 0.22 -2.14
N ASP A 373 -22.38 0.81 -1.37
CA ASP A 373 -21.94 2.20 -1.40
C ASP A 373 -20.41 2.35 -1.57
N GLY A 374 -19.68 1.25 -1.76
CA GLY A 374 -18.21 1.26 -1.88
C GLY A 374 -17.45 1.60 -0.60
N SER A 375 -18.12 1.75 0.54
CA SER A 375 -17.49 2.10 1.83
C SER A 375 -18.12 1.43 3.06
N GLY A 376 -19.23 0.70 2.88
CA GLY A 376 -19.98 0.01 3.93
C GLY A 376 -19.58 -1.46 4.13
N VAL A 377 -20.28 -2.13 5.05
CA VAL A 377 -20.09 -3.56 5.35
C VAL A 377 -20.43 -4.41 4.12
N GLY A 378 -19.48 -5.22 3.66
CA GLY A 378 -19.67 -6.13 2.53
C GLY A 378 -20.80 -7.13 2.81
N VAL A 379 -21.60 -7.44 1.80
CA VAL A 379 -22.70 -8.41 1.87
C VAL A 379 -22.49 -9.53 0.86
N CYS A 380 -22.71 -10.77 1.28
CA CYS A 380 -22.64 -11.92 0.40
C CYS A 380 -23.74 -11.86 -0.66
N THR A 381 -23.35 -11.86 -1.93
CA THR A 381 -24.22 -11.89 -3.09
C THR A 381 -23.87 -13.09 -3.97
N PRO A 382 -24.82 -13.68 -4.71
CA PRO A 382 -24.48 -14.77 -5.62
C PRO A 382 -23.50 -14.28 -6.69
N PRO A 383 -22.55 -15.13 -7.13
CA PRO A 383 -21.67 -14.76 -8.22
C PRO A 383 -22.48 -14.63 -9.51
N CYS A 384 -22.02 -13.77 -10.40
CA CYS A 384 -22.67 -13.57 -11.69
C CYS A 384 -22.57 -14.86 -12.53
N GLN A 385 -23.56 -15.07 -13.41
CA GLN A 385 -23.61 -16.23 -14.32
C GLN A 385 -23.16 -15.76 -15.70
N PRO A 386 -22.11 -16.36 -16.30
CA PRO A 386 -21.68 -16.03 -17.64
C PRO A 386 -22.80 -16.21 -18.67
N ALA A 387 -22.81 -15.35 -19.69
CA ALA A 387 -23.73 -15.48 -20.80
C ALA A 387 -23.50 -16.80 -21.56
N ASP A 388 -24.59 -17.43 -21.99
CA ASP A 388 -24.50 -18.66 -22.75
C ASP A 388 -24.11 -18.38 -24.21
N VAL A 389 -23.16 -19.15 -24.75
CA VAL A 389 -22.73 -19.03 -26.14
C VAL A 389 -23.69 -19.74 -27.09
N VAL A 390 -24.00 -19.10 -28.22
CA VAL A 390 -24.79 -19.71 -29.29
C VAL A 390 -23.86 -20.46 -30.23
N PHE A 391 -24.08 -21.77 -30.41
CA PHE A 391 -23.30 -22.59 -31.34
C PHE A 391 -24.16 -23.03 -32.51
N ASN A 392 -23.77 -22.63 -33.73
CA ASN A 392 -24.41 -23.05 -34.96
C ASN A 392 -23.52 -24.08 -35.70
N PRO A 393 -23.89 -25.37 -35.74
CA PRO A 393 -23.08 -26.40 -36.39
C PRO A 393 -23.00 -26.25 -37.91
N SER A 394 -23.90 -25.48 -38.53
CA SER A 394 -23.92 -25.23 -39.98
C SER A 394 -23.11 -24.02 -40.41
N ASP A 395 -22.57 -23.23 -39.47
CA ASP A 395 -21.73 -22.08 -39.79
C ASP A 395 -20.32 -22.55 -40.23
N PRO A 396 -19.83 -22.13 -41.42
CA PRO A 396 -18.47 -22.43 -41.85
C PRO A 396 -17.38 -21.85 -40.94
N ASN A 397 -17.66 -20.77 -40.21
CA ASN A 397 -16.75 -20.08 -39.30
C ASN A 397 -16.92 -20.48 -37.83
N ARG A 398 -17.72 -21.51 -37.53
CA ARG A 398 -18.11 -21.94 -36.18
C ARG A 398 -16.96 -22.23 -35.21
N CYS A 399 -15.71 -22.37 -35.68
CA CYS A 399 -14.54 -22.66 -34.86
C CYS A 399 -13.53 -21.51 -34.76
N ASN A 400 -13.82 -20.32 -35.32
CA ASN A 400 -12.87 -19.21 -35.34
C ASN A 400 -12.52 -18.69 -33.93
N GLU A 401 -13.50 -18.70 -33.02
CA GLU A 401 -13.35 -18.27 -31.63
C GLU A 401 -13.21 -19.47 -30.67
N ALA A 402 -12.95 -20.67 -31.19
CA ALA A 402 -12.91 -21.86 -30.37
C ALA A 402 -11.66 -21.90 -29.46
N ILE A 403 -11.90 -22.09 -28.16
CA ILE A 403 -10.86 -22.24 -27.14
C ILE A 403 -10.51 -23.71 -26.90
N THR A 404 -9.47 -24.00 -26.14
CA THR A 404 -9.19 -25.35 -25.66
C THR A 404 -10.09 -25.71 -24.48
N PHE A 405 -10.16 -27.01 -24.14
CA PHE A 405 -10.93 -27.44 -22.98
C PHE A 405 -10.33 -26.91 -21.67
N ASP A 406 -9.00 -26.87 -21.56
CA ASP A 406 -8.32 -26.33 -20.37
C ASP A 406 -8.64 -24.84 -20.18
N GLN A 407 -8.66 -24.06 -21.27
CA GLN A 407 -9.08 -22.66 -21.24
C GLN A 407 -10.55 -22.49 -20.78
N LEU A 408 -11.44 -23.42 -21.15
CA LEU A 408 -12.82 -23.42 -20.63
C LEU A 408 -12.86 -23.71 -19.13
N VAL A 409 -12.02 -24.62 -18.63
CA VAL A 409 -11.92 -24.92 -17.19
C VAL A 409 -11.39 -23.71 -16.43
N ASP A 410 -10.38 -23.01 -16.96
CA ASP A 410 -9.83 -21.80 -16.34
C ASP A 410 -10.87 -20.66 -16.28
N LEU A 411 -11.62 -20.46 -17.36
CA LEU A 411 -12.74 -19.51 -17.42
C LEU A 411 -13.88 -19.88 -16.46
N ALA A 412 -14.14 -21.18 -16.28
CA ALA A 412 -15.16 -21.63 -15.32
C ALA A 412 -14.76 -21.28 -13.88
N ASN A 413 -13.47 -21.40 -13.53
CA ASN A 413 -12.96 -21.07 -12.21
C ASN A 413 -12.89 -19.56 -11.93
N ASN A 414 -12.82 -18.73 -12.96
CA ASN A 414 -12.77 -17.26 -12.87
C ASN A 414 -13.79 -16.63 -13.83
N PRO A 415 -15.10 -16.80 -13.56
CA PRO A 415 -16.13 -16.33 -14.47
C PRO A 415 -16.11 -14.79 -14.55
N THR A 416 -15.93 -14.26 -15.76
CA THR A 416 -16.14 -12.85 -16.06
C THR A 416 -17.55 -12.63 -16.60
N CYS A 417 -18.15 -11.51 -16.22
CA CYS A 417 -19.46 -11.11 -16.71
C CYS A 417 -19.27 -9.78 -17.42
N GLU A 418 -19.22 -9.84 -18.76
CA GLU A 418 -19.38 -8.67 -19.63
C GLU A 418 -20.86 -8.35 -19.84
#